data_AF-A0A5E8GZ53-F1
#
_entry.id   AF-A0A5E8GZ53-F1
#
_cell.length_a   1.000
_cell.length_b   1.000
_cell.length_c   1.000
_cell.angle_alpha   90.00
_cell.angle_beta   90.00
_cell.angle_gamma   90.00
#
_symmetry.space_group_name_H-M   'P 1'
#
loop_
_entity.id
_entity.type
_entity.pdbx_description
1 polymer ?
#
loop_
_entity_poly.entity_id
_entity_poly.type
_entity_poly.pdbx_seq_one_letter_code
_entity_poly.pdbx_strand_id
1 'polypeptide(L)' 'MKQTRILTSHFARKRTITVREAIDEHRIMSLPRRILDLEDEGFRFERHRKTNKVTGQRYVQYELTHWPGPAETAARAA' A
#
# COMPACT_ATOMS: atom_id res chain seq x y z
N MET A 1 2.98 5.66 -16.77
CA MET A 1 1.95 5.52 -15.72
C MET A 1 2.61 5.71 -14.35
N LYS A 2 2.10 6.58 -13.47
CA LYS A 2 2.73 6.83 -12.15
C LYS A 2 2.57 5.58 -11.27
N GLN A 3 3.66 5.08 -10.67
CA GLN A 3 3.66 3.88 -9.83
C GLN A 3 2.67 3.96 -8.65
N THR A 4 2.38 5.18 -8.14
CA THR A 4 1.37 5.39 -7.10
C THR A 4 -0.04 5.01 -7.55
N ARG A 5 -0.40 5.20 -8.84
CA ARG A 5 -1.71 4.78 -9.38
C ARG A 5 -1.89 3.26 -9.42
N ILE A 6 -0.78 2.54 -9.61
CA ILE A 6 -0.80 1.07 -9.56
C ILE A 6 -1.09 0.64 -8.12
N LEU A 7 -0.41 1.25 -7.14
CA LEU A 7 -0.65 0.98 -5.73
C LEU A 7 -2.08 1.33 -5.30
N THR A 8 -2.64 2.47 -5.71
CA THR A 8 -4.04 2.79 -5.40
C THR A 8 -4.98 1.74 -5.95
N SER A 9 -4.76 1.27 -7.19
CA SER A 9 -5.57 0.20 -7.78
C SER A 9 -5.45 -1.13 -7.03
N HIS A 10 -4.25 -1.45 -6.53
CA HIS A 10 -4.03 -2.59 -5.65
C HIS A 10 -4.81 -2.43 -4.33
N PHE A 11 -4.70 -1.27 -3.68
CA PHE A 11 -5.34 -1.01 -2.39
C PHE A 11 -6.86 -0.97 -2.44
N ALA A 12 -7.46 -0.67 -3.59
CA ALA A 12 -8.90 -0.80 -3.82
C ALA A 12 -9.39 -2.26 -3.73
N ARG A 13 -8.51 -3.24 -3.98
CA ARG A 13 -8.81 -4.68 -3.91
C ARG A 13 -8.30 -5.33 -2.64
N LYS A 14 -7.09 -4.95 -2.19
CA LYS A 14 -6.40 -5.51 -1.03
C LYS A 14 -5.74 -4.39 -0.23
N ARG A 15 -6.18 -4.17 1.00
CA ARG A 15 -5.68 -3.08 1.86
C ARG A 15 -4.23 -3.25 2.32
N THR A 16 -3.58 -4.39 2.08
CA THR A 16 -2.22 -4.66 2.53
C THR A 16 -1.26 -4.94 1.38
N ILE A 17 -0.01 -4.54 1.55
CA ILE A 17 1.07 -4.86 0.62
C ILE A 17 2.41 -4.96 1.34
N THR A 18 3.25 -5.88 0.88
CA THR A 18 4.64 -6.03 1.31
C THR A 18 5.59 -5.60 0.19
N VAL A 19 6.85 -5.33 0.53
CA VAL A 19 7.87 -4.96 -0.47
C VAL A 19 8.03 -6.04 -1.54
N ARG A 20 7.93 -7.32 -1.15
CA ARG A 20 8.02 -8.44 -2.08
C ARG A 20 6.85 -8.46 -3.08
N GLU A 21 5.61 -8.35 -2.60
CA GLU A 21 4.43 -8.26 -3.47
C GLU A 21 4.53 -7.07 -4.44
N ALA A 22 5.01 -5.92 -3.95
CA ALA A 22 5.22 -4.74 -4.80
C ALA A 22 6.24 -4.97 -5.94
N ILE A 23 7.33 -5.70 -5.68
CA ILE A 23 8.34 -6.04 -6.69
C ILE A 23 7.82 -7.11 -7.66
N ASP A 24 7.26 -8.19 -7.11
CA ASP A 24 6.90 -9.39 -7.87
C ASP A 24 5.67 -9.13 -8.75
N GLU A 25 4.63 -8.47 -8.22
CA GLU A 25 3.34 -8.26 -8.90
C GLU A 25 3.27 -6.95 -9.67
N HIS A 26 3.90 -5.87 -9.15
CA HIS A 26 3.71 -4.51 -9.66
C HIS A 26 4.98 -3.89 -10.25
N ARG A 27 6.13 -4.59 -10.20
CA ARG A 27 7.46 -4.09 -10.62
C ARG A 27 7.86 -2.78 -9.93
N ILE A 28 7.41 -2.56 -8.69
CA ILE A 28 7.72 -1.39 -7.88
C ILE A 28 8.89 -1.72 -6.96
N MET A 29 10.10 -1.29 -7.36
CA MET A 29 11.35 -1.60 -6.63
C MET A 29 11.47 -0.87 -5.28
N SER A 30 10.82 0.29 -5.13
CA SER A 30 10.91 1.10 -3.91
C SER A 30 9.52 1.40 -3.35
N LEU A 31 8.90 0.38 -2.78
CA LEU A 31 7.60 0.52 -2.10
C LEU A 31 7.63 1.61 -1.01
N PRO A 32 8.62 1.71 -0.09
CA PRO A 32 8.60 2.72 0.96
C PRO A 32 8.53 4.14 0.42
N ARG A 33 9.26 4.43 -0.68
CA ARG A 33 9.22 5.76 -1.30
C ARG A 33 7.84 6.07 -1.87
N ARG A 34 7.16 5.07 -2.44
CA ARG A 34 5.80 5.25 -3.00
C ARG A 34 4.73 5.33 -1.92
N ILE A 35 4.92 4.67 -0.77
CA ILE A 35 4.06 4.86 0.39
C ILE A 35 4.18 6.30 0.89
N LEU A 36 5.40 6.86 1.00
CA LEU A 36 5.59 8.27 1.36
C LEU A 36 4.91 9.22 0.37
N ASP A 37 5.04 8.98 -0.94
CA ASP A 37 4.31 9.78 -1.95
C ASP A 37 2.78 9.74 -1.74
N LEU A 38 2.24 8.58 -1.36
CA LEU A 38 0.81 8.45 -1.07
C LEU A 38 0.45 9.13 0.25
N GLU A 39 1.30 9.05 1.27
CA GLU A 39 1.08 9.78 2.53
C GLU A 39 1.06 11.30 2.30
N ASP A 40 1.93 11.81 1.42
CA ASP A 40 1.92 13.21 0.97
C ASP A 40 0.62 13.58 0.20
N GLU A 41 0.02 12.60 -0.49
CA GLU A 41 -1.28 12.73 -1.15
C GLU A 41 -2.47 12.55 -0.17
N GLY A 42 -2.21 12.33 1.13
CA GLY A 42 -3.23 12.26 2.20
C GLY A 42 -3.67 10.85 2.60
N PHE A 43 -3.09 9.80 2.01
CA PHE A 43 -3.32 8.42 2.45
C PHE A 43 -2.70 8.20 3.84
N ARG A 44 -3.23 7.24 4.62
CA ARG A 44 -2.59 6.82 5.88
C ARG A 44 -2.32 5.32 5.90
N PHE A 45 -1.13 4.97 6.36
CA PHE A 45 -0.68 3.59 6.43
C PHE A 45 -0.19 3.21 7.81
N GLU A 46 -0.61 2.03 8.27
CA GLU A 46 0.02 1.33 9.37
C GLU A 46 1.15 0.44 8.87
N ARG A 47 2.21 0.32 9.67
CA ARG A 47 3.44 -0.42 9.34
C ARG A 47 3.60 -1.59 10.30
N HIS A 48 3.23 -2.77 9.85
CA HIS A 48 3.31 -4.00 10.65
C HIS A 48 4.65 -4.68 10.43
N ARG A 49 5.51 -4.70 11.45
CA ARG A 49 6.76 -5.46 11.43
C ARG A 49 6.46 -6.93 11.69
N LYS A 50 6.76 -7.80 10.72
CA LYS A 50 6.50 -9.23 10.79
C LYS A 50 7.79 -10.02 10.55
N THR A 51 7.76 -11.27 10.97
CA THR A 51 8.83 -12.25 10.74
C THR A 51 8.24 -13.42 9.97
N ASN A 52 8.86 -13.79 8.86
CA ASN A 52 8.46 -14.98 8.11
C ASN A 52 8.77 -16.21 8.96
N LYS A 53 7.77 -17.04 9.25
CA LYS A 53 7.91 -18.21 10.14
C LYS A 53 8.83 -19.30 9.58
N VAL A 54 8.99 -19.37 8.25
CA VAL A 54 9.80 -20.39 7.56
C VAL A 54 11.23 -19.91 7.38
N THR A 55 11.42 -18.71 6.81
CA THR A 55 12.76 -18.21 6.49
C THR A 55 13.40 -17.39 7.60
N GLY A 56 12.65 -17.02 8.64
CA GLY A 56 13.11 -16.11 9.70
C GLY A 56 13.29 -14.65 9.24
N GLN A 57 13.08 -14.35 7.95
CA GLN A 57 13.31 -13.02 7.42
C GLN A 57 12.28 -12.02 7.96
N ARG A 58 12.77 -10.89 8.46
CA ARG A 58 11.93 -9.78 8.91
C ARG A 58 11.49 -8.95 7.71
N TYR A 59 10.22 -8.56 7.70
CA TYR A 59 9.65 -7.71 6.66
C TYR A 59 8.63 -6.73 7.26
N VAL A 60 8.32 -5.69 6.50
CA VAL A 60 7.26 -4.74 6.84
C VAL A 60 6.10 -4.96 5.88
N GLN A 61 4.92 -5.11 6.44
CA GLN A 61 3.66 -5.05 5.71
C GLN A 61 3.02 -3.69 5.95
N TYR A 62 2.68 -3.01 4.87
CA TYR A 62 1.95 -1.76 4.90
C TYR A 62 0.46 -2.08 4.79
N GLU A 63 -0.34 -1.48 5.65
CA GLU A 63 -1.79 -1.57 5.62
C GLU A 63 -2.39 -0.18 5.41
N LEU A 64 -3.20 -0.04 4.39
CA LEU A 64 -3.95 1.18 4.14
C LEU A 64 -5.09 1.30 5.15
N THR A 65 -4.98 2.27 6.05
CA THR A 65 -5.98 2.55 7.09
C THR A 65 -6.95 3.65 6.70
N HIS A 66 -6.49 4.61 5.88
CA HIS A 66 -7.30 5.73 5.44
C HIS A 66 -7.04 6.07 3.97
N TRP A 67 -8.12 6.11 3.19
CA TRP A 67 -8.10 6.65 1.84
C TRP A 67 -8.31 8.17 1.92
N PRO A 68 -7.52 9.01 1.22
CA PRO A 68 -7.85 10.41 1.08
C PRO A 68 -9.04 10.46 0.14
N GLY A 69 -10.23 10.59 0.70
CA GLY A 69 -11.39 10.89 -0.13
C GLY A 69 -11.20 12.26 -0.81
N PRO A 70 -11.98 12.58 -1.86
CA PRO A 70 -12.64 13.88 -1.77
C PRO A 70 -13.40 13.88 -0.44
N ALA A 71 -13.48 14.99 0.29
CA ALA A 71 -14.34 15.03 1.48
C ALA A 71 -15.70 14.44 1.10
N GLU A 72 -16.01 13.22 1.56
CA GLU A 72 -17.19 12.44 1.21
C GLU A 72 -17.31 11.96 -0.26
N THR A 73 -18.00 10.83 -0.49
CA THR A 73 -18.45 10.32 -1.82
C THR A 73 -17.54 9.34 -2.59
N ALA A 74 -17.30 8.16 -2.01
CA ALA A 74 -17.03 6.96 -2.84
C ALA A 74 -17.64 5.65 -2.28
N ALA A 75 -18.16 5.66 -1.04
CA ALA A 75 -18.80 4.49 -0.42
C ALA A 75 -20.35 4.56 -0.44
N ARG A 76 -20.96 5.43 -1.24
CA ARG A 76 -22.43 5.60 -1.32
C ARG A 76 -23.06 5.38 -2.70
N ALA A 77 -22.33 4.82 -3.67
CA ALA A 77 -22.89 4.56 -5.00
C ALA A 77 -22.33 3.26 -5.62
N ALA A 78 -22.77 2.12 -5.10
CA ALA A 78 -22.96 0.85 -5.83
C ALA A 78 -23.52 -0.21 -4.86
#